data_AF-A0A9E5K529-F1
#
_entry.id   AF-A0A9E5K529-F1
#
_cell.length_a   1.000
_cell.length_b   1.000
_cell.length_c   1.000
_cell.angle_alpha   90.00
_cell.angle_beta   90.00
_cell.angle_gamma   90.00
#
_symmetry.space_group_name_H-M   'P 1'
#
loop_
_entity.id
_entity.type
_entity.pdbx_description
1 polymer ?
#
loop_
_entity_poly.entity_id
_entity_poly.type
_entity_poly.pdbx_seq_one_letter_code
_entity_poly.pdbx_strand_id
1 'polypeptide(L)'
;MRIFLLFLFFLTVPCQASERIRMTQEFSGEREASELLDSVASAASSGDFNGFIKCFTGKYASGIRRKMKPVISGCDIEMEILDNKVESCDENSIKMRARYSWDNGTEKTMFVSDVVAKMEAGSWKIDSESIVSAKKVNRNPPTELNFGGGGQVAFANAEDLLPLDIARTKGGGCAGGRCVVIQPQATQETPATQEPPVANQALPMPSFDVLPLDISKRPGGGCAGGRCRL
;
A
#
# COMPACT_ATOMS: atom_id res chain seq x y z
N MET A 1 24.16 -53.96 -61.31
CA MET A 1 22.83 -53.45 -60.91
C MET A 1 22.97 -52.75 -59.57
N ARG A 2 22.84 -51.42 -59.53
CA ARG A 2 22.83 -50.62 -58.30
C ARG A 2 21.43 -50.00 -58.17
N ILE A 3 20.69 -50.45 -57.16
CA ILE A 3 19.37 -49.94 -56.79
C ILE A 3 19.60 -48.65 -56.00
N PHE A 4 19.22 -47.52 -56.60
CA PHE A 4 19.17 -46.20 -55.95
C PHE A 4 17.85 -46.12 -55.19
N LEU A 5 17.92 -46.35 -53.88
CA LEU A 5 16.78 -46.31 -52.98
C LEU A 5 16.60 -44.88 -52.47
N LEU A 6 15.51 -44.27 -52.95
CA LEU A 6 14.72 -43.19 -52.38
C LEU A 6 15.01 -42.86 -50.90
N PHE A 7 15.50 -41.65 -50.66
CA PHE A 7 15.28 -40.95 -49.38
C PHE A 7 14.76 -39.54 -49.69
N LEU A 8 13.46 -39.47 -49.95
CA LEU A 8 12.67 -38.24 -49.91
C LEU A 8 12.52 -37.83 -48.45
N PHE A 9 13.51 -37.13 -47.92
CA PHE A 9 13.33 -36.35 -46.69
C PHE A 9 12.45 -35.15 -47.03
N PHE A 10 11.18 -35.26 -46.66
CA PHE A 10 10.29 -34.12 -46.48
C PHE A 10 10.90 -33.20 -45.42
N LEU A 11 11.68 -32.21 -45.87
CA LEU A 11 12.11 -31.08 -45.05
C LEU A 11 10.90 -30.16 -44.86
N THR A 12 9.98 -30.55 -43.98
CA THR A 12 9.01 -29.62 -43.40
C THR A 12 9.78 -28.71 -42.46
N VAL A 13 10.19 -27.53 -42.95
CA VAL A 13 10.73 -26.47 -42.10
C VAL A 13 9.58 -26.03 -41.18
N PRO A 14 9.66 -26.21 -39.85
CA PRO A 14 8.68 -25.63 -38.96
C PRO A 14 8.82 -24.11 -39.11
N CYS A 15 7.79 -23.47 -39.66
CA CYS A 15 7.62 -22.03 -39.62
C CYS A 15 7.61 -21.63 -38.13
N GLN A 16 8.78 -21.27 -37.59
CA GLN A 16 8.85 -20.66 -36.28
C GLN A 16 8.10 -19.35 -36.39
N ALA A 17 6.89 -19.33 -35.84
CA ALA A 17 6.24 -18.11 -35.45
C ALA A 17 7.26 -17.36 -34.59
N SER A 18 7.94 -16.40 -35.19
CA SER A 18 8.80 -15.44 -34.52
C SER A 18 7.88 -14.67 -33.59
N GLU A 19 7.65 -15.23 -32.40
CA GLU A 19 7.11 -14.53 -31.26
C GLU A 19 8.04 -13.34 -31.06
N ARG A 20 7.62 -12.18 -31.58
CA ARG A 20 8.31 -10.94 -31.36
C ARG A 20 8.13 -10.67 -29.88
N ILE A 21 9.06 -11.20 -29.09
CA ILE A 21 9.32 -10.75 -27.73
C ILE A 21 9.63 -9.28 -27.91
N ARG A 22 8.60 -8.45 -27.74
CA ARG A 22 8.78 -7.04 -27.50
C ARG A 22 9.49 -7.03 -26.16
N MET A 23 10.83 -6.95 -26.19
CA MET A 23 11.57 -6.42 -25.06
C MET A 23 10.95 -5.05 -24.82
N THR A 24 9.98 -5.00 -23.91
CA THR A 24 9.61 -3.79 -23.23
C THR A 24 10.91 -3.32 -22.63
N GLN A 25 11.51 -2.34 -23.30
CA GLN A 25 12.66 -1.62 -22.79
C GLN A 25 12.30 -1.24 -21.36
N GLU A 26 12.93 -1.90 -20.40
CA GLU A 26 12.75 -1.57 -18.99
C GLU A 26 12.94 -0.07 -18.89
N PHE A 27 11.93 0.62 -18.36
CA PHE A 27 12.02 2.06 -18.21
C PHE A 27 13.20 2.31 -17.29
N SER A 28 14.23 2.99 -17.79
CA SER A 28 15.49 3.25 -17.10
C SER A 28 15.36 4.17 -15.88
N GLY A 29 14.15 4.33 -15.35
CA GLY A 29 13.85 5.05 -14.12
C GLY A 29 13.11 4.19 -13.08
N GLU A 30 12.71 2.94 -13.40
CA GLU A 30 12.02 2.06 -12.44
C GLU A 30 12.94 1.66 -11.29
N ARG A 31 14.19 1.32 -11.62
CA ARG A 31 15.19 0.98 -10.61
C ARG A 31 15.51 2.17 -9.72
N GLU A 32 15.76 3.33 -10.31
CA GLU A 32 16.08 4.57 -9.63
C GLU A 32 14.91 5.06 -8.76
N ALA A 33 13.68 4.89 -9.24
CA ALA A 33 12.46 5.16 -8.49
C ALA A 33 12.34 4.24 -7.27
N SER A 34 12.55 2.93 -7.45
CA SER A 34 12.51 1.97 -6.34
C SER A 34 13.58 2.29 -5.30
N GLU A 35 14.83 2.48 -5.72
CA GLU A 35 15.95 2.80 -4.82
C GLU A 35 15.69 4.09 -4.02
N LEU A 36 15.07 5.11 -4.65
CA LEU A 36 14.65 6.33 -3.96
C LEU A 36 13.56 6.06 -2.92
N LEU A 37 12.49 5.35 -3.28
CA LEU A 37 11.38 5.04 -2.37
C LEU A 37 11.82 4.14 -1.22
N ASP A 38 12.70 3.17 -1.49
CA ASP A 38 13.29 2.29 -0.48
C ASP A 38 14.17 3.07 0.50
N SER A 39 14.92 4.05 0.01
CA SER A 39 15.70 4.96 0.86
C SER A 39 14.80 5.79 1.79
N VAL A 40 13.66 6.27 1.27
CA VAL A 40 12.66 7.02 2.06
C VAL A 40 12.03 6.11 3.12
N ALA A 41 11.59 4.91 2.74
CA ALA A 41 10.99 3.95 3.63
C ALA A 41 11.97 3.51 4.72
N SER A 42 13.20 3.18 4.35
CA SER A 42 14.26 2.81 5.31
C SER A 42 14.57 3.92 6.31
N ALA A 43 14.69 5.17 5.85
CA ALA A 43 14.93 6.31 6.73
C ALA A 43 13.74 6.59 7.66
N ALA A 44 12.50 6.43 7.17
CA ALA A 44 11.31 6.54 8.00
C ALA A 44 11.25 5.43 9.06
N SER A 45 11.45 4.17 8.65
CA SER A 45 11.39 2.99 9.52
C SER A 45 12.51 2.93 10.56
N SER A 46 13.64 3.56 10.30
CA SER A 46 14.76 3.65 11.26
C SER A 46 14.67 4.86 12.20
N GLY A 47 13.67 5.72 12.04
CA GLY A 47 13.58 6.99 12.78
C GLY A 47 14.66 8.02 12.40
N ASP A 48 15.44 7.79 11.32
CA ASP A 48 16.45 8.75 10.84
C ASP A 48 15.79 9.91 10.09
N PHE A 49 15.32 10.89 10.87
CA PHE A 49 14.71 12.09 10.32
C PHE A 49 15.64 12.86 9.37
N ASN A 50 16.95 12.85 9.59
CA ASN A 50 17.88 13.59 8.72
C ASN A 50 18.09 12.85 7.40
N GLY A 51 18.23 11.52 7.42
CA GLY A 51 18.23 10.67 6.24
C GLY A 51 16.95 10.81 5.43
N PHE A 52 15.80 10.83 6.11
CA PHE A 52 14.51 11.04 5.47
C PHE A 52 14.46 12.37 4.73
N ILE A 53 14.83 13.48 5.39
CA ILE A 53 14.82 14.81 4.77
C ILE A 53 15.79 14.93 3.59
N LYS A 54 16.90 14.19 3.57
CA LYS A 54 17.85 14.18 2.44
C LYS A 54 17.27 13.61 1.14
N CYS A 55 16.23 12.79 1.24
CA CYS A 55 15.54 12.20 0.09
C CYS A 55 14.63 13.20 -0.65
N PHE A 56 14.48 14.43 -0.13
CA PHE A 56 13.63 15.47 -0.72
C PHE A 56 14.47 16.64 -1.24
N THR A 57 13.99 17.31 -2.29
CA THR A 57 14.63 18.53 -2.79
C THR A 57 14.61 19.61 -1.70
N GLY A 58 15.60 20.52 -1.71
CA GLY A 58 15.70 21.56 -0.67
C GLY A 58 14.42 22.39 -0.51
N LYS A 59 13.73 22.65 -1.63
CA LYS A 59 12.44 23.33 -1.67
C LYS A 59 11.37 22.55 -0.90
N TYR A 60 11.17 21.28 -1.22
CA TYR A 60 10.12 20.46 -0.63
C TYR A 60 10.44 20.09 0.83
N ALA A 61 11.69 19.73 1.12
CA ALA A 61 12.21 19.44 2.45
C ALA A 61 11.83 20.51 3.50
N SER A 62 11.91 21.79 3.13
CA SER A 62 11.55 22.90 4.03
C SER A 62 10.09 22.85 4.50
N GLY A 63 9.17 22.42 3.62
CA GLY A 63 7.75 22.31 3.90
C GLY A 63 7.41 21.08 4.74
N ILE A 64 8.04 19.93 4.46
CA ILE A 64 7.72 18.69 5.18
C ILE A 64 8.40 18.62 6.55
N ARG A 65 9.57 19.27 6.72
CA ARG A 65 10.39 19.17 7.94
C ARG A 65 9.58 19.46 9.21
N ARG A 66 8.72 20.48 9.19
CA ARG A 66 7.90 20.83 10.36
C ARG A 66 6.84 19.77 10.68
N LYS A 67 6.28 19.12 9.64
CA LYS A 67 5.19 18.15 9.78
C LYS A 67 5.71 16.75 10.14
N MET A 68 6.79 16.32 9.50
CA MET A 68 7.30 14.96 9.62
C MET A 68 8.24 14.75 10.81
N LYS A 69 8.83 15.81 11.37
CA LYS A 69 9.70 15.70 12.55
C LYS A 69 9.02 15.03 13.75
N PRO A 70 7.85 15.48 14.24
CA PRO A 70 7.20 14.83 15.39
C PRO A 70 6.77 13.39 15.06
N VAL A 71 6.45 13.12 13.80
CA VAL A 71 6.00 11.81 13.33
C VAL A 71 7.15 10.81 13.35
N ILE A 72 8.25 11.10 12.66
CA ILE A 72 9.40 10.18 12.54
C ILE A 72 10.20 10.08 13.85
N SER A 73 10.33 11.18 14.61
CA SER A 73 11.10 11.17 15.86
C SER A 73 10.30 10.75 17.09
N GLY A 74 8.96 10.78 17.02
CA GLY A 74 8.08 10.55 18.16
C GLY A 74 7.30 9.23 18.11
N CYS A 75 7.24 8.59 16.94
CA CYS A 75 6.51 7.34 16.74
C CYS A 75 7.42 6.29 16.12
N ASP A 76 7.26 5.04 16.55
CA ASP A 76 7.84 3.89 15.87
C ASP A 76 6.95 3.58 14.66
N ILE A 77 7.40 4.02 13.48
CA ILE A 77 6.62 3.92 12.25
C ILE A 77 7.32 2.95 11.33
N GLU A 78 6.61 1.93 10.88
CA GLU A 78 7.06 1.04 9.81
C GLU A 78 6.46 1.52 8.48
N MET A 79 7.32 1.96 7.58
CA MET A 79 6.94 2.31 6.21
C MET A 79 7.32 1.18 5.26
N GLU A 80 6.35 0.71 4.48
CA GLU A 80 6.51 -0.39 3.52
C GLU A 80 6.04 0.07 2.13
N ILE A 81 6.92 -0.05 1.13
CA ILE A 81 6.58 0.20 -0.27
C ILE A 81 5.91 -1.06 -0.83
N LEU A 82 4.64 -0.95 -1.23
CA LEU A 82 3.84 -2.08 -1.69
C LEU A 82 3.88 -2.25 -3.21
N ASP A 83 3.94 -1.13 -3.93
CA ASP A 83 3.98 -1.09 -5.39
C ASP A 83 4.48 0.29 -5.85
N ASN A 84 5.15 0.35 -6.99
CA ASN A 84 5.47 1.60 -7.63
C ASN A 84 5.38 1.44 -9.16
N LYS A 85 4.87 2.47 -9.82
CA LYS A 85 4.72 2.50 -11.28
C LYS A 85 5.23 3.82 -11.83
N VAL A 86 6.26 3.76 -12.65
CA VAL A 86 6.76 4.92 -13.38
C VAL A 86 5.77 5.28 -14.49
N GLU A 87 5.26 6.51 -14.47
CA GLU A 87 4.37 7.06 -15.49
C GLU A 87 5.16 7.71 -16.63
N SER A 88 6.25 8.42 -16.29
CA SER A 88 7.16 9.02 -17.27
C SER A 88 8.55 9.19 -16.66
N CYS A 89 9.58 9.00 -17.47
CA CYS A 89 10.97 9.23 -17.08
C CYS A 89 11.66 10.09 -18.14
N ASP A 90 12.34 11.15 -17.71
CA ASP A 90 13.28 11.92 -18.50
C ASP A 90 14.65 11.97 -17.78
N GLU A 91 15.64 12.65 -18.37
CA GLU A 91 17.00 12.70 -17.83
C GLU A 91 17.09 13.33 -16.42
N ASN A 92 16.13 14.18 -16.04
CA ASN A 92 16.19 15.00 -14.83
C ASN A 92 14.95 14.88 -13.93
N SER A 93 13.94 14.11 -14.34
CA SER A 93 12.66 13.99 -13.68
C SER A 93 12.06 12.59 -13.88
N ILE A 94 11.54 12.02 -12.80
CA ILE A 94 10.74 10.80 -12.81
C ILE A 94 9.38 11.13 -12.23
N LYS A 95 8.31 10.80 -12.95
CA LYS A 95 6.94 10.82 -12.43
C LYS A 95 6.51 9.40 -12.19
N MET A 96 6.08 9.11 -10.98
CA MET A 96 5.69 7.77 -10.57
C MET A 96 4.47 7.83 -9.66
N ARG A 97 3.67 6.76 -9.68
CA ARG A 97 2.65 6.51 -8.68
C ARG A 97 3.16 5.45 -7.72
N ALA A 98 3.21 5.80 -6.44
CA ALA A 98 3.65 4.90 -5.37
C ALA A 98 2.47 4.48 -4.51
N ARG A 99 2.40 3.18 -4.19
CA ARG A 99 1.53 2.64 -3.15
C ARG A 99 2.39 2.17 -2.00
N TYR A 100 2.14 2.70 -0.81
CA TYR A 100 2.88 2.36 0.39
C TYR A 100 1.96 2.31 1.59
N SER A 101 2.45 1.75 2.69
CA SER A 101 1.72 1.74 3.95
C SER A 101 2.57 2.30 5.08
N TRP A 102 1.90 2.95 6.03
CA TRP A 102 2.46 3.35 7.31
C TRP A 102 1.77 2.58 8.41
N ASP A 103 2.56 1.96 9.26
CA ASP A 103 2.09 1.26 10.44
C ASP A 103 2.74 1.88 11.68
N ASN A 104 1.93 2.33 12.63
CA ASN A 104 2.42 2.90 13.89
C ASN A 104 2.19 1.95 15.08
N GLY A 105 1.98 0.66 14.82
CA GLY A 105 1.63 -0.36 15.80
C GLY A 105 0.13 -0.44 16.12
N THR A 106 -0.56 0.71 16.10
CA THR A 106 -2.01 0.78 16.41
C THR A 106 -2.89 0.78 15.17
N GLU A 107 -2.44 1.42 14.09
CA GLU A 107 -3.19 1.64 12.87
C GLU A 107 -2.26 1.47 11.67
N LYS A 108 -2.70 0.70 10.67
CA LYS A 108 -2.04 0.61 9.36
C LYS A 108 -2.82 1.49 8.38
N THR A 109 -2.19 2.49 7.81
CA THR A 109 -2.79 3.34 6.76
C THR A 109 -2.10 3.06 5.43
N MET A 110 -2.88 2.73 4.41
CA MET A 110 -2.39 2.57 3.04
C MET A 110 -2.56 3.87 2.27
N PHE A 111 -1.53 4.27 1.53
CA PHE A 111 -1.50 5.47 0.73
C PHE A 111 -1.28 5.12 -0.75
N VAL A 112 -1.90 5.90 -1.62
CA VAL A 112 -1.56 5.97 -3.04
C VAL A 112 -1.20 7.42 -3.33
N SER A 113 -0.02 7.65 -3.87
CA SER A 113 0.56 8.98 -4.01
C SER A 113 1.19 9.16 -5.38
N ASP A 114 0.96 10.32 -5.99
CA ASP A 114 1.66 10.74 -7.20
C ASP A 114 2.92 11.49 -6.78
N VAL A 115 4.08 10.95 -7.17
CA VAL A 115 5.41 11.41 -6.76
C VAL A 115 6.16 11.91 -7.99
N VAL A 116 6.75 13.09 -7.85
CA VAL A 116 7.69 13.65 -8.82
C VAL A 116 9.06 13.71 -8.18
N ALA A 117 10.00 12.95 -8.72
CA ALA A 117 11.41 12.98 -8.35
C ALA A 117 12.21 13.79 -9.37
N LYS A 118 13.28 14.45 -8.92
CA LYS A 118 14.23 15.19 -9.74
C LYS A 118 15.67 14.86 -9.39
N MET A 119 16.55 14.93 -10.38
CA MET A 119 17.99 14.79 -10.19
C MET A 119 18.57 16.09 -9.61
N GLU A 120 19.10 16.03 -8.39
CA GLU A 120 19.77 17.15 -7.71
C GLU A 120 21.14 16.70 -7.20
N ALA A 121 22.20 17.38 -7.65
CA ALA A 121 23.59 17.07 -7.29
C ALA A 121 23.98 15.58 -7.50
N GLY A 122 23.47 14.96 -8.57
CA GLY A 122 23.76 13.56 -8.91
C GLY A 122 23.00 12.52 -8.08
N SER A 123 21.97 12.93 -7.35
CA SER A 123 21.07 12.04 -6.61
C SER A 123 19.62 12.34 -6.94
N TRP A 124 18.80 11.30 -7.09
CA TRP A 124 17.36 11.45 -7.22
C TRP A 124 16.75 11.87 -5.89
N LYS A 125 15.83 12.85 -5.93
CA LYS A 125 15.14 13.37 -4.75
C LYS A 125 13.69 13.68 -5.07
N ILE A 126 12.80 13.50 -4.10
CA ILE A 126 11.38 13.85 -4.23
C ILE A 126 11.22 15.37 -4.24
N ASP A 127 10.72 15.91 -5.34
CA ASP A 127 10.44 17.34 -5.51
C ASP A 127 8.99 17.70 -5.13
N SER A 128 8.07 16.79 -5.35
CA SER A 128 6.68 16.93 -4.91
C SER A 128 6.00 15.60 -4.74
N GLU A 129 5.06 15.56 -3.80
CA GLU A 129 4.20 14.42 -3.54
C GLU A 129 2.75 14.91 -3.38
N SER A 130 1.81 14.21 -4.01
CA SER A 130 0.38 14.45 -3.89
C SER A 130 -0.36 13.14 -3.57
N ILE A 131 -0.93 13.07 -2.36
CA ILE A 131 -1.70 11.89 -1.94
C ILE A 131 -3.02 11.86 -2.70
N VAL A 132 -3.22 10.79 -3.48
CA VAL A 132 -4.44 10.52 -4.25
C VAL A 132 -5.48 9.85 -3.38
N SER A 133 -5.06 8.90 -2.53
CA SER A 133 -5.96 8.21 -1.60
C SER A 133 -5.24 7.77 -0.33
N ALA A 134 -5.98 7.73 0.76
CA ALA A 134 -5.54 7.18 2.04
C ALA A 134 -6.65 6.27 2.59
N LYS A 135 -6.32 5.02 2.90
CA LYS A 135 -7.25 4.03 3.44
C LYS A 135 -6.70 3.50 4.76
N LYS A 136 -7.43 3.74 5.84
CA LYS A 136 -7.15 3.17 7.16
C LYS A 136 -7.57 1.70 7.18
N VAL A 137 -6.66 0.83 7.57
CA VAL A 137 -6.87 -0.61 7.76
C VAL A 137 -6.77 -0.86 9.25
N ASN A 138 -7.92 -1.13 9.88
CA ASN A 138 -7.94 -1.44 11.29
C ASN A 138 -7.37 -2.85 11.49
N ARG A 139 -6.32 -2.99 12.30
CA ARG A 139 -5.66 -4.29 12.58
C ARG A 139 -6.60 -5.25 13.32
N ASN A 140 -7.60 -4.73 14.01
CA ASN A 140 -8.64 -5.55 14.59
C ASN A 140 -9.65 -5.88 13.48
N PRO A 141 -9.72 -7.15 12.99
CA PRO A 141 -10.97 -7.60 12.38
C PRO A 141 -12.08 -7.33 13.39
N PRO A 142 -13.30 -6.95 12.96
CA PRO A 142 -14.41 -6.78 13.90
C PRO A 142 -14.53 -8.06 14.72
N THR A 143 -14.06 -8.00 15.97
CA THR A 143 -14.09 -9.11 16.91
C THR A 143 -15.56 -9.48 17.03
N GLU A 144 -15.88 -10.66 16.51
CA GLU A 144 -17.09 -11.45 16.70
C GLU A 144 -18.29 -10.68 17.25
N LEU A 145 -19.31 -10.50 16.39
CA LEU A 145 -20.68 -10.41 16.88
C LEU A 145 -20.91 -11.61 17.79
N ASN A 146 -20.87 -11.43 19.11
CA ASN A 146 -21.34 -12.44 20.05
C ASN A 146 -22.86 -12.57 19.87
N PHE A 147 -23.34 -13.56 19.10
CA PHE A 147 -24.73 -13.96 19.20
C PHE A 147 -24.85 -14.85 20.43
N GLY A 148 -25.26 -14.24 21.53
CA GLY A 148 -25.79 -14.96 22.67
C GLY A 148 -27.04 -15.74 22.24
N GLY A 149 -26.86 -17.01 21.90
CA GLY A 149 -27.93 -17.99 21.78
C GLY A 149 -28.25 -18.45 20.36
N GLY A 150 -27.81 -19.68 20.04
CA GLY A 150 -28.43 -20.50 19.00
C GLY A 150 -27.99 -20.21 17.56
N GLY A 151 -26.98 -20.95 17.10
CA GLY A 151 -26.72 -21.19 15.67
C GLY A 151 -26.24 -19.99 14.89
N GLN A 152 -24.94 -19.71 14.98
CA GLN A 152 -24.33 -18.58 14.31
C GLN A 152 -23.51 -19.04 13.09
N VAL A 153 -24.05 -18.78 11.90
CA VAL A 153 -23.31 -18.89 10.64
C VAL A 153 -22.79 -17.50 10.29
N ALA A 154 -21.47 -17.32 10.39
CA ALA A 154 -20.83 -16.09 9.98
C ALA A 154 -20.79 -16.02 8.45
N PHE A 155 -21.70 -15.26 7.85
CA PHE A 155 -21.51 -14.79 6.47
C PHE A 155 -20.75 -13.48 6.52
N ALA A 156 -19.42 -13.57 6.56
CA ALA A 156 -18.58 -12.46 6.14
C ALA A 156 -18.73 -12.33 4.61
N ASN A 157 -19.28 -11.21 4.14
CA ASN A 157 -19.27 -10.78 2.74
C ASN A 157 -19.50 -11.89 1.70
N ALA A 158 -20.68 -12.52 1.72
CA ALA A 158 -21.08 -13.53 0.74
C ALA A 158 -21.33 -13.00 -0.69
N GLU A 159 -20.85 -11.81 -1.02
CA GLU A 159 -20.87 -11.26 -2.38
C GLU A 159 -19.54 -11.53 -3.13
N ASP A 160 -18.44 -11.85 -2.43
CA ASP A 160 -17.11 -12.03 -3.06
C ASP A 160 -16.58 -13.48 -3.05
N LEU A 161 -17.30 -14.44 -2.46
CA LEU A 161 -16.85 -15.84 -2.35
C LEU A 161 -17.80 -16.87 -2.98
N LEU A 162 -18.69 -16.45 -3.88
CA LEU A 162 -19.36 -17.39 -4.77
C LEU A 162 -18.64 -17.41 -6.11
N PRO A 163 -18.24 -18.59 -6.65
CA PRO A 163 -17.92 -18.66 -8.07
C PRO A 163 -19.12 -18.11 -8.85
N LEU A 164 -18.85 -17.26 -9.85
CA LEU A 164 -19.83 -16.49 -10.63
C LEU A 164 -20.98 -17.32 -11.27
N ASP A 165 -20.96 -18.65 -11.15
CA ASP A 165 -21.83 -19.57 -11.88
C ASP A 165 -22.97 -20.19 -11.06
N ILE A 166 -23.13 -19.88 -9.77
CA ILE A 166 -24.28 -20.36 -9.00
C ILE A 166 -25.41 -19.32 -9.03
N ALA A 167 -26.25 -19.42 -10.06
CA ALA A 167 -27.51 -18.69 -10.13
C ALA A 167 -28.36 -18.95 -8.87
N ARG A 168 -28.59 -17.91 -8.07
CA ARG A 168 -29.57 -17.95 -6.97
C ARG A 168 -30.97 -18.15 -7.56
N THR A 169 -31.50 -19.36 -7.51
CA THR A 169 -32.92 -19.61 -7.76
C THR A 169 -33.74 -19.01 -6.62
N LYS A 170 -34.66 -18.11 -6.95
CA LYS A 170 -35.64 -17.58 -5.99
C LYS A 170 -36.57 -18.72 -5.58
N GLY A 171 -36.41 -19.21 -4.34
CA GLY A 171 -37.37 -20.10 -3.70
C GLY A 171 -36.76 -21.45 -3.29
N GLY A 172 -36.30 -21.54 -2.05
CA GLY A 172 -35.80 -22.78 -1.47
C GLY A 172 -35.94 -22.78 0.04
N GLY A 173 -37.18 -22.66 0.54
CA GLY A 173 -37.49 -22.90 1.95
C GLY A 173 -37.46 -24.40 2.22
N CYS A 174 -36.68 -24.83 3.22
CA CYS A 174 -36.73 -26.20 3.71
C CYS A 174 -38.10 -26.45 4.38
N ALA A 175 -39.04 -26.99 3.62
CA ALA A 175 -40.27 -27.54 4.16
C ALA A 175 -39.96 -28.94 4.72
N GLY A 176 -39.99 -29.09 6.06
CA GLY A 176 -40.39 -30.37 6.66
C GLY A 176 -39.36 -31.23 7.40
N GLY A 177 -38.30 -30.68 8.01
CA GLY A 177 -37.35 -31.50 8.79
C GLY A 177 -37.00 -30.91 10.16
N ARG A 178 -37.47 -31.53 11.25
CA ARG A 178 -37.07 -31.25 12.64
C ARG A 178 -35.54 -31.30 12.77
N CYS A 179 -34.90 -30.16 12.98
CA CYS A 179 -33.52 -30.12 13.45
C CYS A 179 -33.55 -30.32 14.97
N VAL A 180 -33.10 -31.48 15.42
CA VAL A 180 -32.93 -31.80 16.85
C VAL A 180 -31.74 -30.99 17.38
N VAL A 181 -32.01 -30.10 18.32
CA VAL A 181 -31.00 -29.36 19.08
C VAL A 181 -30.44 -30.31 20.15
N ILE A 182 -29.19 -30.73 20.02
CA ILE A 182 -28.46 -31.41 21.09
C ILE A 182 -27.80 -30.32 21.95
N GLN A 183 -28.23 -30.18 23.19
CA GLN A 183 -27.57 -29.32 24.19
C GLN A 183 -26.33 -30.03 24.74
N PRO A 184 -25.11 -29.46 24.60
CA PRO A 184 -23.98 -29.90 25.39
C PRO A 184 -24.10 -29.39 26.84
N GLN A 185 -23.91 -30.30 27.80
CA GLN A 185 -23.86 -29.95 29.23
C GLN A 185 -22.56 -29.20 29.54
N ALA A 186 -22.72 -28.10 30.29
CA ALA A 186 -21.64 -27.24 30.74
C ALA A 186 -20.77 -27.94 31.80
N THR A 187 -19.45 -27.93 31.59
CA THR A 187 -18.47 -28.26 32.62
C THR A 187 -18.08 -26.97 33.33
N GLN A 188 -18.28 -26.90 34.64
CA GLN A 188 -17.86 -25.77 35.47
C GLN A 188 -16.36 -25.86 35.75
N GLU A 189 -15.58 -24.92 35.22
CA GLU A 189 -14.19 -24.70 35.63
C GLU A 189 -14.09 -23.54 36.63
N THR A 190 -13.21 -23.75 37.61
CA THR A 190 -12.95 -22.93 38.80
C THR A 190 -12.20 -21.63 38.44
N PRO A 191 -12.50 -20.48 39.08
CA PRO A 191 -11.82 -19.22 38.76
C PRO A 191 -10.40 -19.16 39.31
N ALA A 192 -9.44 -18.88 38.44
CA ALA A 192 -8.08 -18.47 38.81
C ALA A 192 -8.06 -16.96 39.14
N THR A 193 -7.39 -16.60 40.22
CA THR A 193 -7.15 -15.24 40.68
C THR A 193 -6.36 -14.44 39.64
N GLN A 194 -6.95 -13.37 39.11
CA GLN A 194 -6.29 -12.39 38.23
C GLN A 194 -5.51 -11.37 39.07
N GLU A 195 -4.22 -11.22 38.78
CA GLU A 195 -3.43 -10.06 39.18
C GLU A 195 -3.87 -8.79 38.42
N PRO A 196 -3.86 -7.62 39.07
CA PRO A 196 -4.27 -6.37 38.45
C PRO A 196 -3.26 -5.92 37.38
N PRO A 197 -3.72 -5.53 36.16
CA PRO A 197 -2.84 -5.01 35.13
C PRO A 197 -2.31 -3.63 35.53
N VAL A 198 -0.99 -3.47 35.40
CA VAL A 198 -0.29 -2.19 35.52
C VAL A 198 -0.76 -1.26 34.40
N ALA A 199 -1.38 -0.15 34.77
CA ALA A 199 -1.84 0.88 33.85
C ALA A 199 -0.64 1.61 33.23
N ASN A 200 -0.19 1.14 32.06
CA ASN A 200 0.67 1.94 31.19
C ASN A 200 -0.17 3.08 30.61
N GLN A 201 0.08 4.29 31.11
CA GLN A 201 -0.52 5.52 30.59
C GLN A 201 -0.01 5.75 29.17
N ALA A 202 -0.77 5.28 28.17
CA ALA A 202 -0.56 5.61 26.77
C ALA A 202 -0.71 7.12 26.61
N LEU A 203 0.37 7.80 26.22
CA LEU A 203 0.33 9.20 25.84
C LEU A 203 -0.65 9.35 24.65
N PRO A 204 -1.51 10.37 24.65
CA PRO A 204 -2.43 10.60 23.54
C PRO A 204 -1.64 10.87 22.27
N MET A 205 -1.69 9.93 21.33
CA MET A 205 -1.14 10.15 19.99
C MET A 205 -1.95 11.27 19.31
N PRO A 206 -1.30 12.21 18.63
CA PRO A 206 -2.01 13.22 17.84
C PRO A 206 -2.84 12.51 16.77
N SER A 207 -4.14 12.83 16.67
CA SER A 207 -4.99 12.27 15.62
C SER A 207 -4.47 12.70 14.25
N PHE A 208 -4.24 11.71 13.37
CA PHE A 208 -3.90 11.92 11.96
C PHE A 208 -5.15 12.25 11.15
N ASP A 209 -5.96 13.21 11.62
CA ASP A 209 -7.10 13.71 10.85
C ASP A 209 -6.55 14.48 9.65
N VAL A 210 -6.47 13.75 8.54
CA VAL A 210 -6.35 14.19 7.14
C VAL A 210 -5.74 15.60 7.04
N LEU A 211 -4.41 15.67 7.11
CA LEU A 211 -3.73 16.89 6.70
C LEU A 211 -4.12 17.14 5.24
N PRO A 212 -4.82 18.24 4.91
CA PRO A 212 -5.14 18.56 3.53
C PRO A 212 -3.81 18.84 2.83
N LEU A 213 -3.31 17.84 2.10
CA LEU A 213 -2.13 17.90 1.26
C LEU A 213 -2.50 18.52 -0.09
N ASP A 214 -3.24 19.62 -0.08
CA ASP A 214 -3.41 20.46 -1.25
C ASP A 214 -2.38 21.61 -1.17
N ILE A 215 -1.14 21.33 -1.57
CA ILE A 215 -0.09 22.35 -1.72
C ILE A 215 -0.22 23.06 -3.08
N SER A 216 -1.24 22.72 -3.88
CA SER A 216 -1.37 23.14 -5.28
C SER A 216 -2.08 24.48 -5.49
N LYS A 217 -2.07 25.43 -4.55
CA LYS A 217 -2.54 26.81 -4.84
C LYS A 217 -2.05 27.82 -3.79
N ARG A 218 -0.89 28.42 -4.03
CA ARG A 218 -0.69 29.82 -3.63
C ARG A 218 -0.85 30.68 -4.88
N PRO A 219 -1.96 31.42 -5.06
CA PRO A 219 -1.98 32.48 -6.06
C PRO A 219 -0.86 33.45 -5.70
N GLY A 220 0.06 33.67 -6.64
CA GLY A 220 1.12 34.65 -6.52
C GLY A 220 0.52 36.04 -6.31
N GLY A 221 0.41 36.47 -5.05
CA GLY A 221 0.25 37.87 -4.70
C GLY A 221 1.54 38.58 -5.05
N GLY A 222 1.57 39.23 -6.21
CA GLY A 222 2.66 40.09 -6.61
C GLY A 222 2.86 41.21 -5.60
N CYS A 223 4.03 41.26 -4.98
CA CYS A 223 4.52 42.49 -4.36
C CYS A 223 5.00 43.42 -5.49
N ALA A 224 4.05 44.10 -6.13
CA ALA A 224 4.35 45.31 -6.88
C ALA A 224 4.47 46.47 -5.87
N GLY A 225 5.70 46.90 -5.60
CA GLY A 225 5.97 48.19 -4.97
C GLY A 225 6.59 48.10 -3.57
N GLY A 226 7.87 48.45 -3.46
CA GLY A 226 8.49 48.80 -2.19
C GLY A 226 9.97 48.47 -2.14
N ARG A 227 10.81 49.48 -2.35
CA ARG A 227 12.27 49.45 -2.18
C ARG A 227 12.69 48.77 -0.87
N CYS A 228 13.49 47.71 -0.94
CA CYS A 228 14.42 47.39 0.14
C CYS A 228 15.71 48.20 -0.11
N ARG A 229 15.97 49.19 0.75
CA ARG A 229 17.31 49.77 0.88
C ARG A 229 18.18 48.80 1.70
N LEU A 230 19.44 48.71 1.27
CA LEU A 230 20.55 47.98 1.89
C LEU A 230 20.68 48.27 3.39
#